data_AF-A0A530ZN73-F1
#
_entry.id   AF-A0A530ZN73-F1
#
_cell.length_a   1.000
_cell.length_b   1.000
_cell.length_c   1.000
_cell.angle_alpha   90.00
_cell.angle_beta   90.00
_cell.angle_gamma   90.00
#
_symmetry.space_group_name_H-M   'P 1'
#
loop_
_entity.id
_entity.type
_entity.pdbx_description
1 polymer ?
#
loop_
_entity_poly.entity_id
_entity_poly.type
_entity_poly.pdbx_seq_one_letter_code
_entity_poly.pdbx_strand_id
1 'polypeptide(L)'
;LVAMDRRNDVCQIALVERHRGTGGVTNAFVSGFGYMSDCAMASSVAHDAHHIIVVGTSKQDMALAVNRLGEVGGGVVLFSRGKELALVEMPIAGLMSDERAEIVAAKADKLTEAMRQMGCSLNNAYMQHSLLALVVIPELRISDVGLIDVTTFQKIDLFV
;
A
#
# COMPACT_ATOMS: atom_id res chain seq x y z
N LEU A 1 -16.81 -9.49 -14.63
CA LEU A 1 -16.27 -8.50 -13.66
C LEU A 1 -14.82 -8.86 -13.40
N VAL A 2 -13.88 -7.93 -13.61
CA VAL A 2 -12.46 -8.15 -13.29
C VAL A 2 -12.28 -7.95 -11.78
N ALA A 3 -11.57 -8.86 -11.12
CA ALA A 3 -11.41 -8.89 -9.67
C ALA A 3 -10.02 -9.42 -9.30
N MET A 4 -9.68 -9.29 -8.01
CA MET A 4 -8.49 -9.91 -7.42
C MET A 4 -8.53 -11.43 -7.63
N ASP A 5 -7.36 -12.04 -7.80
CA ASP A 5 -7.21 -13.48 -7.93
C ASP A 5 -5.98 -13.98 -7.18
N ARG A 6 -6.19 -14.39 -5.94
CA ARG A 6 -5.12 -14.92 -5.08
C ARG A 6 -4.42 -16.14 -5.65
N ARG A 7 -5.11 -17.00 -6.41
CA ARG A 7 -4.50 -18.22 -6.96
C ARG A 7 -3.43 -17.89 -8.00
N ASN A 8 -3.62 -16.75 -8.68
CA ASN A 8 -2.69 -16.21 -9.66
C ASN A 8 -1.87 -15.03 -9.10
N ASP A 9 -1.83 -14.87 -7.76
CA ASP A 9 -1.11 -13.80 -7.07
C ASP A 9 -1.47 -12.39 -7.57
N VAL A 10 -2.76 -12.14 -7.82
CA VAL A 10 -3.28 -10.84 -8.23
C VAL A 10 -3.98 -10.16 -7.06
N CYS A 11 -3.35 -9.12 -6.52
CA CYS A 11 -3.90 -8.24 -5.51
C CYS A 11 -4.51 -6.99 -6.15
N GLN A 12 -5.47 -6.37 -5.48
CA GLN A 12 -5.90 -5.02 -5.84
C GLN A 12 -4.93 -4.03 -5.21
N ILE A 13 -4.60 -2.99 -5.97
CA ILE A 13 -3.88 -1.82 -5.48
C ILE A 13 -4.77 -0.60 -5.66
N ALA A 14 -4.77 0.29 -4.68
CA ALA A 14 -5.41 1.58 -4.79
C ALA A 14 -4.50 2.68 -4.24
N LEU A 15 -4.66 3.87 -4.81
CA LEU A 15 -3.97 5.08 -4.36
C LEU A 15 -5.02 6.15 -4.09
N VAL A 16 -4.98 6.70 -2.88
CA VAL A 16 -5.93 7.68 -2.36
C VAL A 16 -5.22 9.02 -2.19
N GLU A 17 -5.72 10.02 -2.93
CA GLU A 17 -5.24 11.40 -2.85
C GLU A 17 -5.51 11.97 -1.44
N ARG A 18 -4.50 12.57 -0.83
CA ARG A 18 -4.56 13.02 0.58
C ARG A 18 -4.10 14.45 0.84
N HIS A 19 -3.48 15.12 -0.13
CA HIS A 19 -2.88 16.45 0.05
C HIS A 19 -3.88 17.57 -0.22
N ARG A 20 -4.86 17.32 -1.10
CA ARG A 20 -5.90 18.28 -1.46
C ARG A 20 -7.28 17.91 -0.91
N GLY A 21 -7.39 16.77 -0.23
CA GLY A 21 -8.64 16.30 0.36
C GLY A 21 -9.72 16.00 -0.68
N THR A 22 -9.33 15.65 -1.91
CA THR A 22 -10.28 15.42 -3.00
C THR A 22 -11.06 14.11 -2.86
N GLY A 23 -10.52 13.16 -2.07
CA GLY A 23 -11.04 11.80 -1.98
C GLY A 23 -10.88 10.99 -3.26
N GLY A 24 -10.05 11.45 -4.21
CA GLY A 24 -9.76 10.74 -5.44
C GLY A 24 -9.10 9.38 -5.15
N VAL A 25 -9.61 8.32 -5.78
CA VAL A 25 -9.08 6.96 -5.64
C VAL A 25 -8.78 6.38 -7.03
N THR A 26 -7.51 6.10 -7.30
CA THR A 26 -7.08 5.31 -8.46
C THR A 26 -7.03 3.85 -8.06
N ASN A 27 -7.59 2.96 -8.90
CA ASN A 27 -7.55 1.52 -8.69
C ASN A 27 -6.77 0.84 -9.82
N ALA A 28 -5.99 -0.20 -9.48
CA ALA A 28 -5.33 -1.08 -10.42
C ALA A 28 -5.13 -2.47 -9.79
N PHE A 29 -4.30 -3.30 -10.43
CA PHE A 29 -3.90 -4.61 -9.92
C PHE A 29 -2.37 -4.70 -9.85
N VAL A 30 -1.88 -5.53 -8.93
CA VAL A 30 -0.46 -5.81 -8.76
C VAL A 30 -0.28 -7.28 -8.43
N SER A 31 0.82 -7.87 -8.90
CA SER A 31 1.22 -9.24 -8.58
C SER A 31 2.61 -9.31 -7.97
N GLY A 32 2.97 -10.45 -7.39
CA GLY A 32 4.26 -10.72 -6.76
C GLY A 32 4.24 -10.71 -5.23
N PHE A 33 3.15 -10.26 -4.59
CA PHE A 33 3.09 -10.15 -3.14
C PHE A 33 2.94 -11.51 -2.44
N GLY A 34 2.36 -12.52 -3.07
CA GLY A 34 2.19 -13.86 -2.50
C GLY A 34 1.17 -13.95 -1.35
N TYR A 35 0.26 -12.98 -1.21
CA TYR A 35 -0.73 -13.02 -0.13
C TYR A 35 -1.73 -14.17 -0.30
N MET A 36 -1.70 -15.11 0.64
CA MET A 36 -2.55 -16.32 0.66
C MET A 36 -3.80 -16.16 1.53
N SER A 37 -3.88 -15.11 2.34
CA SER A 37 -5.02 -14.81 3.22
C SER A 37 -5.71 -13.50 2.83
N ASP A 38 -6.91 -13.28 3.37
CA ASP A 38 -7.59 -11.97 3.28
C ASP A 38 -6.79 -10.96 4.11
N CYS A 39 -6.21 -9.97 3.45
CA CYS A 39 -5.46 -8.91 4.11
C CYS A 39 -5.35 -7.66 3.24
N ALA A 40 -4.90 -6.58 3.85
CA ALA A 40 -4.49 -5.37 3.15
C ALA A 40 -3.41 -4.63 3.93
N MET A 41 -2.38 -4.18 3.22
CA MET A 41 -1.37 -3.28 3.76
C MET A 41 -1.57 -1.90 3.15
N ALA A 42 -1.66 -0.87 3.98
CA ALA A 42 -1.70 0.52 3.54
C ALA A 42 -0.47 1.27 4.07
N SER A 43 0.00 2.24 3.30
CA SER A 43 1.11 3.12 3.65
C SER A 43 0.81 4.56 3.20
N SER A 44 1.16 5.54 4.03
CA SER A 44 1.24 6.94 3.60
C SER A 44 2.63 7.32 3.06
N VAL A 45 3.61 6.43 3.21
CA VAL A 45 4.90 6.49 2.52
C VAL A 45 4.74 5.76 1.19
N ALA A 46 4.42 6.54 0.15
CA ALA A 46 4.37 6.09 -1.24
C ALA A 46 5.27 7.00 -2.08
N HIS A 47 6.46 6.53 -2.41
CA HIS A 47 7.47 7.35 -3.09
C HIS A 47 6.96 7.83 -4.45
N ASP A 48 7.09 9.10 -4.85
CA ASP A 48 7.54 10.27 -4.06
C ASP A 48 6.39 11.28 -3.81
N ALA A 49 5.22 11.07 -4.41
CA ALA A 49 4.05 11.93 -4.17
C ALA A 49 3.47 11.76 -2.76
N HIS A 50 3.75 10.61 -2.12
CA HIS A 50 3.32 10.28 -0.77
C HIS A 50 1.82 10.44 -0.56
N HIS A 51 1.01 9.94 -1.49
CA HIS A 51 -0.40 9.64 -1.28
C HIS A 51 -0.57 8.39 -0.40
N ILE A 52 -1.80 8.06 0.01
CA ILE A 52 -2.01 6.75 0.67
C ILE A 52 -2.06 5.70 -0.43
N ILE A 53 -1.22 4.69 -0.33
CA ILE A 53 -1.24 3.51 -1.18
C ILE A 53 -1.69 2.31 -0.37
N VAL A 54 -2.50 1.43 -0.95
CA VAL A 54 -2.99 0.21 -0.30
C VAL A 54 -2.99 -0.94 -1.28
N VAL A 55 -2.48 -2.10 -0.83
CA VAL A 55 -2.47 -3.36 -1.59
C VAL A 55 -3.14 -4.42 -0.74
N GLY A 56 -4.09 -5.15 -1.31
CA GLY A 56 -4.78 -6.19 -0.57
C GLY A 56 -5.53 -7.21 -1.43
N THR A 57 -6.02 -8.21 -0.74
CA THR A 57 -6.86 -9.31 -1.25
C THR A 57 -8.30 -9.22 -0.76
N SER A 58 -8.59 -8.25 0.14
CA SER A 58 -9.89 -8.00 0.76
C SER A 58 -10.22 -6.52 0.74
N LYS A 59 -11.27 -6.12 0.01
CA LYS A 59 -11.69 -4.71 -0.08
C LYS A 59 -12.06 -4.12 1.29
N GLN A 60 -12.64 -4.94 2.17
CA GLN A 60 -12.99 -4.53 3.52
C GLN A 60 -11.74 -4.19 4.33
N ASP A 61 -10.71 -5.06 4.29
CA ASP A 61 -9.45 -4.80 4.98
C ASP A 61 -8.71 -3.61 4.37
N MET A 62 -8.78 -3.41 3.04
CA MET A 62 -8.21 -2.23 2.39
C MET A 62 -8.83 -0.94 2.89
N ALA A 63 -10.16 -0.88 3.01
CA ALA A 63 -10.86 0.28 3.54
C ALA A 63 -10.50 0.55 5.01
N LEU A 64 -10.44 -0.50 5.84
CA LEU A 64 -10.04 -0.38 7.24
C LEU A 64 -8.60 0.15 7.37
N ALA A 65 -7.67 -0.39 6.59
CA ALA A 65 -6.28 0.03 6.60
C ALA A 65 -6.12 1.52 6.21
N VAL A 66 -6.77 1.96 5.13
CA VAL A 66 -6.72 3.37 4.69
C VAL A 66 -7.33 4.30 5.75
N ASN A 67 -8.51 3.97 6.28
CA ASN A 67 -9.16 4.78 7.30
C ASN A 67 -8.30 4.88 8.56
N ARG A 68 -7.68 3.77 8.97
CA ARG A 68 -6.81 3.73 10.12
C ARG A 68 -5.60 4.67 9.98
N LEU A 69 -5.00 4.74 8.79
CA LEU A 69 -3.94 5.72 8.53
C LEU A 69 -4.45 7.16 8.65
N GLY A 70 -5.68 7.43 8.23
CA GLY A 70 -6.32 8.74 8.44
C GLY A 70 -6.48 9.10 9.92
N GLU A 71 -6.85 8.13 10.76
CA GLU A 71 -7.03 8.32 12.21
C GLU A 71 -5.72 8.63 12.95
N VAL A 72 -4.62 7.96 12.58
CA VAL A 72 -3.33 8.05 13.28
C VAL A 72 -2.37 9.11 12.70
N GLY A 73 -2.80 9.86 11.68
CA GLY A 73 -1.98 10.89 11.03
C GLY A 73 -0.97 10.35 10.01
N GLY A 74 -1.15 9.11 9.55
CA GLY A 74 -0.28 8.42 8.61
C GLY A 74 0.66 7.42 9.29
N GLY A 75 1.32 6.60 8.47
CA GLY A 75 2.03 5.43 8.92
C GLY A 75 2.00 4.30 7.91
N VAL A 76 2.22 3.09 8.42
CA VAL A 76 2.01 1.84 7.70
C VAL A 76 1.18 0.91 8.56
N VAL A 77 0.17 0.26 7.99
CA VAL A 77 -0.72 -0.63 8.74
C VAL A 77 -1.09 -1.85 7.91
N LEU A 78 -1.17 -3.01 8.56
CA LEU A 78 -1.65 -4.25 7.97
C LEU A 78 -2.93 -4.71 8.68
N PHE A 79 -3.99 -4.93 7.90
CA PHE A 79 -5.23 -5.54 8.35
C PHE A 79 -5.41 -6.94 7.77
N SER A 80 -6.08 -7.82 8.52
CA SER A 80 -6.61 -9.08 8.04
C SER A 80 -7.90 -9.44 8.76
N ARG A 81 -8.93 -9.80 8.01
CA ARG A 81 -10.22 -10.27 8.56
C ARG A 81 -10.79 -9.30 9.60
N GLY A 82 -10.70 -8.00 9.31
CA GLY A 82 -11.21 -6.92 10.16
C GLY A 82 -10.34 -6.57 11.36
N LYS A 83 -9.13 -7.14 11.49
CA LYS A 83 -8.23 -6.90 12.63
C LYS A 83 -6.96 -6.20 12.18
N GLU A 84 -6.54 -5.19 12.94
CA GLU A 84 -5.21 -4.59 12.84
C GLU A 84 -4.18 -5.60 13.33
N LEU A 85 -3.27 -6.03 12.46
CA LEU A 85 -2.21 -6.98 12.79
C LEU A 85 -0.90 -6.29 13.17
N ALA A 86 -0.62 -5.15 12.53
CA ALA A 86 0.57 -4.35 12.78
C ALA A 86 0.34 -2.90 12.36
N LEU A 87 0.97 -1.98 13.09
CA LEU A 87 0.92 -0.55 12.86
C LEU A 87 2.29 0.07 13.16
N VAL A 88 2.73 0.96 12.27
CA VAL A 88 3.86 1.87 12.45
C VAL A 88 3.34 3.29 12.26
N GLU A 89 3.04 3.97 13.35
CA GLU A 89 2.55 5.35 13.34
C GLU A 89 3.66 6.31 12.92
N MET A 90 3.33 7.21 11.99
CA MET A 90 4.25 8.25 11.52
C MET A 90 3.52 9.59 11.43
N PRO A 91 3.08 10.17 12.57
CA PRO A 91 2.18 11.32 12.59
C PRO A 91 2.77 12.59 11.98
N ILE A 92 4.10 12.70 11.86
CA ILE A 92 4.74 13.86 11.24
C ILE A 92 4.67 13.70 9.72
N ALA A 93 3.73 14.43 9.10
CA ALA A 93 3.44 14.42 7.66
C ALA A 93 3.04 13.03 7.09
N GLY A 94 2.77 12.04 7.93
CA GLY A 94 2.60 10.65 7.50
C GLY A 94 3.91 9.98 7.04
N LEU A 95 5.07 10.52 7.43
CA LEU A 95 6.39 10.08 6.95
C LEU A 95 7.38 9.80 8.07
N MET A 96 7.26 10.47 9.22
CA MET A 96 8.17 10.31 10.35
C MET A 96 7.40 10.10 11.66
N SER A 97 8.00 9.30 12.53
CA SER A 97 7.56 9.12 13.91
C SER A 97 8.32 10.07 14.83
N ASP A 98 7.67 10.54 15.90
CA ASP A 98 8.27 11.24 17.02
C ASP A 98 8.73 10.29 18.15
N GLU A 99 8.49 8.99 18.00
CA GLU A 99 8.97 7.97 18.92
C GLU A 99 10.48 7.69 18.76
N ARG A 100 11.03 7.03 19.77
CA ARG A 100 12.40 6.53 19.73
C ARG A 100 12.58 5.50 18.61
N ALA A 101 13.72 5.56 17.94
CA ALA A 101 14.06 4.68 16.82
C ALA A 101 13.92 3.18 17.15
N GLU A 102 14.25 2.76 18.38
CA GLU A 102 14.14 1.35 18.79
C GLU A 102 12.67 0.88 18.88
N ILE A 103 11.76 1.79 19.21
CA ILE A 103 10.31 1.51 19.23
C ILE A 103 9.79 1.38 17.81
N VAL A 104 10.16 2.32 16.93
CA VAL A 104 9.77 2.29 15.51
C VAL A 104 10.31 1.05 14.81
N ALA A 105 11.57 0.67 15.10
CA ALA A 105 12.17 -0.55 14.57
C ALA A 105 11.39 -1.81 15.00
N ALA A 106 11.05 -1.94 16.28
CA ALA A 106 10.25 -3.06 16.76
C ALA A 106 8.85 -3.13 16.12
N LYS A 107 8.23 -1.97 15.82
CA LYS A 107 6.96 -1.91 15.08
C LYS A 107 7.14 -2.33 13.62
N ALA A 108 8.21 -1.90 12.95
CA ALA A 108 8.53 -2.30 11.59
C ALA A 108 8.83 -3.81 11.45
N ASP A 109 9.48 -4.40 12.46
CA ASP A 109 9.69 -5.85 12.53
C ASP A 109 8.36 -6.60 12.64
N LYS A 110 7.45 -6.14 13.50
CA LYS A 110 6.08 -6.70 13.61
C LYS A 110 5.32 -6.61 12.30
N LEU A 111 5.43 -5.49 11.58
CA LEU A 111 4.80 -5.31 10.27
C LEU A 111 5.34 -6.34 9.26
N THR A 112 6.67 -6.48 9.19
CA THR A 112 7.31 -7.44 8.28
C THR A 112 6.90 -8.87 8.59
N GLU A 113 6.87 -9.24 9.87
CA GLU A 113 6.42 -10.55 10.31
C GLU A 113 4.94 -10.79 10.00
N ALA A 114 4.08 -9.80 10.21
CA ALA A 114 2.66 -9.90 9.87
C ALA A 114 2.44 -10.07 8.35
N MET A 115 3.21 -9.39 7.50
CA MET A 115 3.18 -9.60 6.04
C MET A 115 3.59 -11.03 5.68
N ARG A 116 4.64 -11.58 6.32
CA ARG A 116 5.08 -12.97 6.11
C ARG A 116 4.01 -13.98 6.52
N GLN A 117 3.33 -13.76 7.65
CA GLN A 117 2.23 -14.61 8.10
C GLN A 117 1.05 -14.61 7.11
N MET A 118 0.86 -13.54 6.34
CA MET A 118 -0.13 -13.50 5.26
C MET A 118 0.33 -14.18 3.96
N GLY A 119 1.57 -14.69 3.90
CA GLY A 119 2.14 -15.40 2.76
C GLY A 119 3.19 -14.61 1.98
N CYS A 120 3.48 -13.35 2.35
CA CYS A 120 4.39 -12.52 1.58
C CYS A 120 5.84 -13.00 1.68
N SER A 121 6.41 -13.38 0.54
CA SER A 121 7.80 -13.85 0.40
C SER A 121 8.73 -12.83 -0.24
N LEU A 122 8.25 -11.63 -0.56
CA LEU A 122 9.06 -10.58 -1.16
C LEU A 122 10.17 -10.13 -0.22
N ASN A 123 11.39 -10.04 -0.76
CA ASN A 123 12.48 -9.39 -0.06
C ASN A 123 12.16 -7.90 0.09
N ASN A 124 12.26 -7.38 1.32
CA ASN A 124 11.91 -6.00 1.65
C ASN A 124 10.50 -5.59 1.14
N ALA A 125 9.51 -6.44 1.38
CA ALA A 125 8.13 -6.28 0.86
C ALA A 125 7.53 -4.88 1.08
N TYR A 126 7.74 -4.28 2.26
CA TYR A 126 7.29 -2.92 2.54
C TYR A 126 7.95 -1.87 1.63
N MET A 127 9.26 -1.98 1.40
CA MET A 127 9.99 -1.08 0.51
C MET A 127 9.46 -1.22 -0.92
N GLN A 128 9.26 -2.46 -1.40
CA GLN A 128 8.69 -2.66 -2.73
C GLN A 128 7.30 -2.05 -2.86
N HIS A 129 6.48 -2.17 -1.82
CA HIS A 129 5.16 -1.55 -1.78
C HIS A 129 5.22 -0.02 -1.87
N SER A 130 6.14 0.63 -1.14
CA SER A 130 6.26 2.09 -1.17
C SER A 130 6.72 2.64 -2.53
N LEU A 131 7.41 1.83 -3.34
CA LEU A 131 7.87 2.18 -4.68
C LEU A 131 6.84 2.00 -5.80
N LEU A 132 5.67 1.40 -5.54
CA LEU A 132 4.66 1.16 -6.57
C LEU A 132 4.03 2.45 -7.12
N ALA A 133 4.17 3.56 -6.39
CA ALA A 133 3.75 4.89 -6.82
C ALA A 133 4.86 5.75 -7.45
N LEU A 134 6.09 5.24 -7.55
CA LEU A 134 7.25 6.02 -7.97
C LEU A 134 7.33 6.09 -9.50
N VAL A 135 6.62 7.04 -10.11
CA VAL A 135 6.47 7.24 -11.56
C VAL A 135 7.75 7.67 -12.32
N VAL A 136 8.93 7.39 -11.78
CA VAL A 136 10.24 7.69 -12.38
C VAL A 136 11.19 6.47 -12.41
N ILE A 137 10.75 5.31 -11.91
CA ILE A 137 11.51 4.04 -11.95
C ILE A 137 10.73 2.98 -12.74
N PRO A 138 11.39 1.92 -13.27
CA PRO A 138 10.97 1.28 -14.52
C PRO A 138 9.56 0.67 -14.58
N GLU A 139 9.02 0.73 -15.81
CA GLU A 139 7.78 0.14 -16.36
C GLU A 139 6.47 0.76 -15.89
N LEU A 140 5.66 0.06 -15.08
CA LEU A 140 4.28 0.45 -14.79
C LEU A 140 4.11 0.89 -13.33
N ARG A 141 3.55 2.08 -13.11
CA ARG A 141 3.35 2.65 -11.77
C ARG A 141 1.99 3.28 -11.61
N ILE A 142 1.40 3.16 -10.41
CA ILE A 142 0.11 3.79 -10.10
C ILE A 142 0.34 5.23 -9.61
N SER A 143 -0.53 6.15 -10.00
CA SER A 143 -0.56 7.53 -9.51
C SER A 143 -2.00 7.95 -9.22
N ASP A 144 -2.16 9.06 -8.50
CA ASP A 144 -3.42 9.78 -8.30
C ASP A 144 -4.11 10.16 -9.61
N VAL A 145 -3.40 10.23 -10.75
CA VAL A 145 -4.01 10.53 -12.05
C VAL A 145 -4.28 9.28 -12.92
N GLY A 146 -3.83 8.09 -12.52
CA GLY A 146 -4.06 6.84 -13.26
C GLY A 146 -2.89 5.86 -13.21
N LEU A 147 -2.93 4.84 -14.08
CA LEU A 147 -1.80 3.95 -14.33
C LEU A 147 -0.87 4.62 -15.35
N ILE A 148 0.42 4.69 -15.04
CA ILE A 148 1.43 5.38 -15.84
C ILE A 148 2.41 4.35 -16.39
N ASP A 149 2.59 4.36 -17.71
CA ASP A 149 3.74 3.76 -18.36
C ASP A 149 4.91 4.75 -18.29
N VAL A 150 5.89 4.44 -17.45
CA VAL A 150 7.07 5.26 -17.19
C VAL A 150 8.04 5.26 -18.39
N THR A 151 7.94 4.28 -19.29
CA THR A 151 8.78 4.23 -20.50
C THR A 151 8.33 5.25 -21.55
N THR A 152 7.03 5.53 -21.61
CA THR A 152 6.42 6.48 -22.55
C THR A 152 5.95 7.78 -21.89
N PHE A 153 5.93 7.83 -20.55
CA PHE A 153 5.34 8.89 -19.73
C PHE A 153 3.87 9.15 -20.05
N GLN A 154 3.13 8.10 -20.42
CA GLN A 154 1.72 8.18 -20.76
C GLN A 154 0.86 7.53 -19.70
N LYS A 155 -0.29 8.15 -19.46
CA LYS A 155 -1.39 7.47 -18.78
C LYS A 155 -1.94 6.41 -19.71
N ILE A 156 -2.11 5.21 -19.19
CA ILE A 156 -2.72 4.09 -19.90
C ILE A 156 -3.98 3.62 -19.18
N ASP A 157 -4.84 2.93 -19.93
CA ASP A 157 -6.05 2.34 -19.38
C ASP A 157 -5.72 1.04 -18.64
N LEU A 158 -6.50 0.73 -17.59
CA LEU A 158 -6.36 -0.52 -16.84
C LEU A 158 -6.80 -1.74 -17.66
N PHE A 159 -7.74 -1.53 -18.59
CA PHE A 159 -8.28 -2.56 -19.47
C PHE A 159 -7.98 -2.17 -20.91
N VAL A 160 -7.62 -3.18 -21.71
CA VAL A 160 -7.41 -3.09 -23.16
C VAL A 160 -8.60 -3.72 -23.87
#